data_AF-A0AAD1WK80-F1
#
_entry.id   AF-A0AAD1WK80-F1
#
_cell.length_a   1.000
_cell.length_b   1.000
_cell.length_c   1.000
_cell.angle_alpha   90.00
_cell.angle_beta   90.00
_cell.angle_gamma   90.00
#
_symmetry.space_group_name_H-M   'P 1'
#
loop_
_entity.id
_entity.type
_entity.pdbx_description
1 polymer ?
#
loop_
_entity_poly.entity_id
_entity_poly.type
_entity_poly.pdbx_seq_one_letter_code
_entity_poly.pdbx_strand_id
1 'polypeptide(L)'
;MEQMRLQESFCCLENETVEALLLTRLGILLGDQDRNRLKLLRKVQGMSSADMYRWKLSSHEPCSATCTTGIMSSYTMCVRYDGVEVDDTYCDALTRPEPVHEFCAGRECQPRWETSSWSECSRTCGEGYQFRIVRCWKMISPGFDSSVYSDLCDSADITKPDEKKVCRNPTCGPQWEMSEWSECTAKCGEHSTVTRDVRCSEEEKLCDPNTKPPTEKNCTGTPCDRQWTASDWGPCSGSCGQGKMIRHVYCKTSDGRVVPESQCNLDTKPLAIHPCGDKNCPPHWVSQDWERCNTTCGRGAKQRVVLCMEVANGKVKTRTTSDCDASKKPSEESTCFERPCFKWYTTPWSECSKTCGVGVRMRDVKCYQGTDIVRGCDPLVKPVAKQTCDLLPCPTEPPDDSCQDQAGTNCALAIKVNLCSHWYYSKACCRSCRSALS
;
A
#
# COMPACT_ATOMS: atom_id res chain seq x y z
N MET A 1 -51.45 -12.54 -40.67
CA MET A 1 -50.97 -11.93 -39.41
C MET A 1 -49.89 -10.91 -39.76
N GLU A 2 -50.20 -9.67 -40.19
CA GLU A 2 -51.33 -8.78 -39.81
C GLU A 2 -51.43 -8.59 -38.29
N GLN A 3 -51.73 -7.44 -37.68
CA GLN A 3 -51.96 -6.01 -38.03
C GLN A 3 -51.79 -5.22 -36.69
N MET A 4 -51.55 -3.91 -36.52
CA MET A 4 -51.21 -2.73 -37.35
C MET A 4 -50.28 -1.82 -36.47
N ARG A 5 -49.45 -0.86 -36.92
CA ARG A 5 -49.63 0.37 -37.72
C ARG A 5 -50.39 1.51 -37.01
N LEU A 6 -49.73 2.66 -36.86
CA LEU A 6 -50.11 4.04 -37.26
C LEU A 6 -48.87 4.93 -36.92
N GLN A 7 -48.17 5.60 -37.85
CA GLN A 7 -48.54 6.77 -38.70
C GLN A 7 -48.65 8.08 -37.88
N GLU A 8 -48.17 9.27 -38.29
CA GLU A 8 -47.36 9.79 -39.44
C GLU A 8 -46.86 11.24 -39.07
N SER A 9 -46.11 12.06 -39.85
CA SER A 9 -45.80 12.09 -41.28
C SER A 9 -44.51 12.88 -41.68
N PHE A 10 -44.25 12.83 -42.99
CA PHE A 10 -43.51 13.64 -43.99
C PHE A 10 -43.41 15.19 -43.80
N CYS A 11 -42.60 15.98 -44.54
CA CYS A 11 -41.39 15.79 -45.39
C CYS A 11 -40.95 17.15 -46.02
N CYS A 12 -39.73 17.21 -46.62
CA CYS A 12 -39.41 17.97 -47.85
C CYS A 12 -39.24 19.51 -47.68
N LEU A 13 -38.39 20.31 -48.37
CA LEU A 13 -37.56 20.26 -49.61
C LEU A 13 -36.25 21.08 -49.38
N GLU A 14 -35.05 20.74 -49.90
CA GLU A 14 -34.44 21.04 -51.23
C GLU A 14 -34.21 22.55 -51.58
N ASN A 15 -33.26 22.98 -52.43
CA ASN A 15 -31.94 22.51 -52.91
C ASN A 15 -31.33 23.62 -53.84
N GLU A 16 -30.10 23.40 -54.33
CA GLU A 16 -29.50 23.88 -55.61
C GLU A 16 -28.64 25.16 -55.71
N THR A 17 -27.65 25.01 -56.60
CA THR A 17 -26.60 25.94 -57.05
C THR A 17 -26.56 25.93 -58.59
N VAL A 18 -26.48 27.07 -59.28
CA VAL A 18 -26.09 27.13 -60.71
C VAL A 18 -25.31 28.42 -61.03
N GLU A 19 -24.37 28.33 -61.98
CA GLU A 19 -23.55 29.42 -62.54
C GLU A 19 -24.34 30.37 -63.49
N ALA A 20 -23.76 31.54 -63.84
CA ALA A 20 -23.26 31.84 -65.20
C ALA A 20 -23.25 33.33 -65.64
N LEU A 21 -22.06 33.77 -66.11
CA LEU A 21 -21.76 34.61 -67.30
C LEU A 21 -22.43 36.00 -67.56
N LEU A 22 -21.57 37.04 -67.46
CA LEU A 22 -21.31 38.15 -68.43
C LEU A 22 -22.31 38.44 -69.59
N LEU A 23 -22.71 39.72 -69.76
CA LEU A 23 -22.30 40.59 -70.91
C LEU A 23 -22.89 42.05 -70.92
N THR A 24 -21.99 43.03 -70.98
CA THR A 24 -22.03 44.39 -71.60
C THR A 24 -23.34 45.14 -71.99
N ARG A 25 -23.42 46.46 -71.67
CA ARG A 25 -23.23 47.59 -72.64
C ARG A 25 -23.25 49.01 -71.99
N LEU A 26 -22.77 50.02 -72.74
CA LEU A 26 -22.41 51.40 -72.33
C LEU A 26 -23.57 52.37 -72.01
N GLY A 27 -23.33 53.43 -71.19
CA GLY A 27 -24.34 54.48 -70.90
C GLY A 27 -23.94 55.68 -70.00
N ILE A 28 -22.81 56.34 -70.27
CA ILE A 28 -22.42 57.75 -69.98
C ILE A 28 -23.34 58.69 -69.10
N LEU A 29 -22.72 59.24 -68.03
CA LEU A 29 -22.90 60.56 -67.32
C LEU A 29 -23.90 60.80 -66.15
N LEU A 30 -23.26 61.17 -65.01
CA LEU A 30 -23.63 62.19 -64.01
C LEU A 30 -24.89 62.02 -63.11
N GLY A 31 -24.68 61.97 -61.79
CA GLY A 31 -25.58 62.66 -60.85
C GLY A 31 -25.90 62.03 -59.48
N ASP A 32 -25.76 60.72 -59.26
CA ASP A 32 -26.28 60.11 -58.02
C ASP A 32 -25.36 60.26 -56.79
N GLN A 33 -24.10 60.64 -57.00
CA GLN A 33 -23.12 60.82 -55.93
C GLN A 33 -23.48 62.01 -55.02
N ASP A 34 -23.97 63.13 -55.58
CA ASP A 34 -24.40 64.30 -54.79
C ASP A 34 -25.72 64.07 -54.06
N ARG A 35 -26.61 63.21 -54.57
CA ARG A 35 -27.86 62.87 -53.89
C ARG A 35 -27.61 62.07 -52.61
N ASN A 36 -26.61 61.18 -52.62
CA ASN A 36 -26.12 60.52 -51.41
C ASN A 36 -25.28 61.47 -50.52
N ARG A 37 -24.50 62.39 -51.11
CA ARG A 37 -23.75 63.41 -50.35
C ARG A 37 -24.65 64.34 -49.55
N LEU A 38 -25.77 64.79 -50.13
CA LEU A 38 -26.80 65.59 -49.43
C LEU A 38 -27.57 64.80 -48.36
N LYS A 39 -27.78 63.49 -48.54
CA LYS A 39 -28.29 62.60 -47.47
C LYS A 39 -27.29 62.43 -46.32
N LEU A 40 -25.98 62.36 -46.63
CA LEU A 40 -24.91 62.28 -45.64
C LEU A 40 -24.79 63.61 -44.85
N LEU A 41 -24.75 64.74 -45.55
CA LEU A 41 -24.66 66.08 -44.96
C LEU A 41 -25.86 66.41 -44.05
N ARG A 42 -27.08 66.03 -44.44
CA ARG A 42 -28.26 66.15 -43.57
C ARG A 42 -28.25 65.24 -42.34
N LYS A 43 -27.45 64.17 -42.34
CA LYS A 43 -27.29 63.29 -41.16
C LYS A 43 -26.27 63.85 -40.17
N VAL A 44 -25.28 64.62 -40.64
CA VAL A 44 -24.27 65.27 -39.80
C VAL A 44 -24.80 66.55 -39.11
N GLN A 45 -25.72 67.28 -39.73
CA GLN A 45 -26.24 68.56 -39.20
C GLN A 45 -27.30 68.47 -38.07
N GLY A 46 -27.38 67.33 -37.38
CA GLY A 46 -28.28 67.16 -36.22
C GLY A 46 -27.81 66.14 -35.18
N MET A 47 -26.57 65.64 -35.30
CA MET A 47 -25.99 64.73 -34.31
C MET A 47 -25.34 65.55 -33.19
N SER A 48 -25.62 65.18 -31.94
CA SER A 48 -24.95 65.74 -30.76
C SER A 48 -23.45 65.43 -30.81
N SER A 49 -22.62 66.19 -30.09
CA SER A 49 -21.22 65.78 -29.87
C SER A 49 -21.13 64.41 -29.19
N ALA A 50 -22.14 64.05 -28.38
CA ALA A 50 -22.29 62.74 -27.76
C ALA A 50 -22.69 61.60 -28.74
N ASP A 51 -23.24 61.93 -29.92
CA ASP A 51 -23.59 60.93 -30.95
C ASP A 51 -22.43 60.69 -31.96
N MET A 52 -21.40 61.54 -31.93
CA MET A 52 -20.29 61.51 -32.88
C MET A 52 -19.30 60.37 -32.58
N TYR A 53 -19.17 60.00 -31.31
CA TYR A 53 -18.27 58.97 -30.79
C TYR A 53 -19.00 58.10 -29.78
N ARG A 54 -18.76 56.79 -29.79
CA ARG A 54 -19.40 55.85 -28.87
C ARG A 54 -18.50 54.66 -28.57
N TRP A 55 -18.66 54.09 -27.39
CA TRP A 55 -18.07 52.79 -27.06
C TRP A 55 -18.70 51.67 -27.91
N LYS A 56 -17.87 50.73 -28.33
CA LYS A 56 -18.28 49.50 -29.02
C LYS A 56 -17.53 48.32 -28.43
N LEU A 57 -18.25 47.24 -28.10
CA LEU A 57 -17.66 45.95 -27.74
C LEU A 57 -16.88 45.39 -28.94
N SER A 58 -15.67 44.93 -28.69
CA SER A 58 -14.70 44.45 -29.68
C SER A 58 -14.45 42.94 -29.52
N SER A 59 -13.22 42.48 -29.70
CA SER A 59 -12.78 41.13 -29.35
C SER A 59 -12.79 40.88 -27.83
N HIS A 60 -12.55 39.63 -27.44
CA HIS A 60 -12.39 39.22 -26.04
C HIS A 60 -10.92 39.05 -25.67
N GLU A 61 -10.62 39.18 -24.39
CA GLU A 61 -9.33 38.82 -23.80
C GLU A 61 -9.05 37.32 -23.97
N PRO A 62 -7.77 36.89 -23.95
CA PRO A 62 -7.44 35.48 -23.79
C PRO A 62 -8.10 34.89 -22.54
N CYS A 63 -8.62 33.67 -22.65
CA CYS A 63 -9.25 32.96 -21.54
C CYS A 63 -8.29 32.85 -20.33
N SER A 64 -8.76 33.19 -19.13
CA SER A 64 -7.93 33.21 -17.91
C SER A 64 -7.35 31.85 -17.51
N ALA A 65 -7.88 30.75 -18.07
CA ALA A 65 -7.36 29.41 -17.94
C ALA A 65 -7.12 28.78 -19.32
N THR A 66 -5.94 28.19 -19.53
CA THR A 66 -5.61 27.46 -20.77
C THR A 66 -6.20 26.05 -20.81
N CYS A 67 -6.61 25.52 -19.64
CA CYS A 67 -7.27 24.24 -19.48
C CYS A 67 -8.36 24.32 -18.39
N THR A 68 -9.40 23.47 -18.48
CA THR A 68 -10.69 23.59 -17.77
C THR A 68 -11.44 24.89 -18.08
N THR A 69 -12.52 25.19 -17.35
CA THR A 69 -13.32 26.41 -17.54
C THR A 69 -12.56 27.64 -17.03
N GLY A 70 -12.43 28.68 -17.83
CA GLY A 70 -11.92 29.99 -17.42
C GLY A 70 -12.96 31.09 -17.58
N ILE A 71 -12.51 32.34 -17.46
CA ILE A 71 -13.30 33.55 -17.74
C ILE A 71 -12.53 34.38 -18.77
N MET A 72 -13.23 34.94 -19.76
CA MET A 72 -12.72 35.98 -20.65
C MET A 72 -13.53 37.25 -20.46
N SER A 73 -12.91 38.42 -20.68
CA SER A 73 -13.58 39.72 -20.62
C SER A 73 -13.70 40.32 -22.03
N SER A 74 -14.74 41.11 -22.30
CA SER A 74 -14.87 41.85 -23.56
C SER A 74 -14.01 43.12 -23.58
N TYR A 75 -13.22 43.35 -24.64
CA TYR A 75 -12.61 44.65 -24.88
C TYR A 75 -13.66 45.68 -25.35
N THR A 76 -13.49 46.94 -24.94
CA THR A 76 -14.25 48.09 -25.45
C THR A 76 -13.31 49.00 -26.22
N MET A 77 -13.69 49.41 -27.43
CA MET A 77 -12.97 50.42 -28.22
C MET A 77 -13.85 51.64 -28.49
N CYS A 78 -13.26 52.83 -28.51
CA CYS A 78 -13.97 54.04 -28.94
C CYS A 78 -14.08 54.06 -30.47
N VAL A 79 -15.29 54.21 -31.00
CA VAL A 79 -15.52 54.34 -32.45
C VAL A 79 -16.28 55.62 -32.79
N ARG A 80 -15.89 56.25 -33.89
CA ARG A 80 -16.60 57.38 -34.48
C ARG A 80 -17.86 56.89 -35.23
N TYR A 81 -18.79 57.79 -35.56
CA TYR A 81 -20.05 57.50 -36.24
C TYR A 81 -19.92 56.72 -37.58
N ASP A 82 -18.77 56.79 -38.25
CA ASP A 82 -18.43 56.05 -39.48
C ASP A 82 -17.83 54.65 -39.22
N GLY A 83 -17.70 54.26 -37.94
CA GLY A 83 -17.23 52.94 -37.51
C GLY A 83 -15.72 52.80 -37.37
N VAL A 84 -14.96 53.88 -37.62
CA VAL A 84 -13.50 53.92 -37.47
C VAL A 84 -13.13 53.98 -36.00
N GLU A 85 -12.16 53.15 -35.59
CA GLU A 85 -11.54 53.19 -34.26
C GLU A 85 -10.78 54.50 -34.06
N VAL A 86 -11.00 55.13 -32.91
CA VAL A 86 -10.33 56.36 -32.49
C VAL A 86 -9.85 56.21 -31.06
N ASP A 87 -8.96 57.10 -30.63
CA ASP A 87 -8.42 57.09 -29.27
C ASP A 87 -9.53 57.18 -28.20
N ASP A 88 -9.32 56.50 -27.07
CA ASP A 88 -10.26 56.43 -25.94
C ASP A 88 -10.70 57.81 -25.42
N THR A 89 -9.86 58.84 -25.58
CA THR A 89 -10.17 60.23 -25.15
C THR A 89 -11.31 60.90 -25.91
N TYR A 90 -11.72 60.37 -27.06
CA TYR A 90 -12.85 60.90 -27.84
C TYR A 90 -14.22 60.39 -27.36
N CYS A 91 -14.27 59.34 -26.54
CA CYS A 91 -15.49 58.80 -25.97
C CYS A 91 -15.62 59.18 -24.48
N ASP A 92 -16.84 59.47 -24.03
CA ASP A 92 -17.08 59.81 -22.62
C ASP A 92 -16.80 58.61 -21.71
N ALA A 93 -15.81 58.76 -20.82
CA ALA A 93 -15.40 57.75 -19.85
C ALA A 93 -16.54 57.33 -18.89
N LEU A 94 -17.49 58.22 -18.58
CA LEU A 94 -18.66 57.90 -17.75
C LEU A 94 -19.66 56.97 -18.45
N THR A 95 -19.57 56.85 -19.77
CA THR A 95 -20.41 55.95 -20.59
C THR A 95 -19.69 54.68 -21.03
N ARG A 96 -18.46 54.44 -20.56
CA ARG A 96 -17.71 53.22 -20.87
C ARG A 96 -18.47 52.01 -20.30
N PRO A 97 -18.85 51.01 -21.12
CA PRO A 97 -19.50 49.80 -20.63
C PRO A 97 -18.61 49.08 -19.62
N GLU A 98 -19.21 48.51 -18.57
CA GLU A 98 -18.51 47.52 -17.76
C GLU A 98 -18.14 46.30 -18.64
N PRO A 99 -16.95 45.71 -18.45
CA PRO A 99 -16.53 44.56 -19.23
C PRO A 99 -17.47 43.37 -18.97
N VAL A 100 -18.02 42.80 -20.05
CA VAL A 100 -18.83 41.59 -19.94
C VAL A 100 -17.88 40.41 -19.72
N HIS A 101 -18.12 39.65 -18.65
CA HIS A 101 -17.38 38.43 -18.34
C HIS A 101 -18.14 37.21 -18.86
N GLU A 102 -17.50 36.43 -19.73
CA GLU A 102 -18.05 35.19 -20.29
C GLU A 102 -17.20 33.98 -19.86
N PHE A 103 -17.86 32.84 -19.62
CA PHE A 103 -17.17 31.58 -19.34
C PHE A 103 -16.59 30.99 -20.63
N CYS A 104 -15.31 30.62 -20.59
CA CYS A 104 -14.60 30.00 -21.70
C CYS A 104 -14.21 28.56 -21.36
N ALA A 105 -14.38 27.63 -22.29
CA ALA A 105 -14.00 26.23 -22.11
C ALA A 105 -12.62 25.95 -22.69
N GLY A 106 -11.62 25.75 -21.83
CA GLY A 106 -10.30 25.26 -22.20
C GLY A 106 -10.28 23.74 -22.43
N ARG A 107 -9.11 23.22 -22.83
CA ARG A 107 -8.89 21.77 -22.97
C ARG A 107 -8.85 21.08 -21.60
N GLU A 108 -8.90 19.75 -21.55
CA GLU A 108 -8.58 19.06 -20.29
C GLU A 108 -7.14 19.35 -19.85
N CYS A 109 -6.93 19.60 -18.55
CA CYS A 109 -5.60 19.77 -18.00
C CYS A 109 -4.85 18.42 -18.01
N GLN A 110 -3.59 18.43 -18.44
CA GLN A 110 -2.72 17.27 -18.34
C GLN A 110 -2.39 16.96 -16.87
N PRO A 111 -2.31 15.68 -16.49
CA PRO A 111 -1.87 15.27 -15.15
C PRO A 111 -0.37 15.56 -14.97
N ARG A 112 0.09 15.68 -13.72
CA ARG A 112 1.52 15.81 -13.39
C ARG A 112 1.87 15.09 -12.10
N TRP A 113 3.15 14.74 -11.95
CA TRP A 113 3.69 14.31 -10.68
C TRP A 113 3.94 15.48 -9.75
N GLU A 114 3.48 15.37 -8.51
CA GLU A 114 3.74 16.32 -7.44
C GLU A 114 4.40 15.60 -6.25
N THR A 115 5.46 16.20 -5.70
CA THR A 115 6.30 15.55 -4.69
C THR A 115 6.36 16.36 -3.40
N SER A 116 6.27 15.70 -2.24
CA SER A 116 6.51 16.35 -0.95
C SER A 116 7.99 16.73 -0.76
N SER A 117 8.27 17.45 0.32
CA SER A 117 9.60 17.49 0.92
C SER A 117 10.10 16.08 1.25
N TRP A 118 11.42 15.96 1.34
CA TRP A 118 12.10 14.74 1.80
C TRP A 118 11.98 14.61 3.33
N SER A 119 11.82 13.37 3.81
CA SER A 119 11.90 13.02 5.22
C SER A 119 13.29 13.26 5.80
N GLU A 120 13.42 13.20 7.12
CA GLU A 120 14.71 12.98 7.77
C GLU A 120 15.39 11.69 7.28
N CYS A 121 16.71 11.63 7.45
CA CYS A 121 17.50 10.47 7.03
C CYS A 121 17.20 9.26 7.92
N SER A 122 16.96 8.08 7.33
CA SER A 122 16.57 6.85 8.04
C SER A 122 17.64 6.29 9.00
N ARG A 123 18.82 6.91 9.07
CA ARG A 123 19.90 6.61 10.01
C ARG A 123 20.52 7.93 10.45
N THR A 124 20.91 8.05 11.71
CA THR A 124 21.64 9.22 12.24
C THR A 124 23.14 9.21 11.90
N CYS A 125 23.66 8.08 11.43
CA CYS A 125 25.04 7.90 10.98
C CYS A 125 25.12 6.95 9.78
N GLY A 126 26.18 7.09 8.98
CA GLY A 126 26.43 6.31 7.75
C GLY A 126 25.47 6.62 6.61
N GLU A 127 25.40 5.71 5.62
CA GLU A 127 24.45 5.81 4.52
C GLU A 127 23.06 5.32 4.94
N GLY A 128 22.07 6.21 4.83
CA GLY A 128 20.65 5.94 5.05
C GLY A 128 19.82 6.33 3.82
N TYR A 129 18.50 6.39 4.00
CA TYR A 129 17.58 6.82 2.95
C TYR A 129 16.64 7.92 3.43
N GLN A 130 16.33 8.87 2.54
CA GLN A 130 15.21 9.79 2.71
C GLN A 130 14.07 9.36 1.78
N PHE A 131 12.85 9.56 2.25
CA PHE A 131 11.62 9.23 1.53
C PHE A 131 10.83 10.50 1.24
N ARG A 132 10.07 10.54 0.14
CA ARG A 132 9.08 11.59 -0.12
C ARG A 132 7.82 10.98 -0.74
N ILE A 133 6.69 11.62 -0.51
CA ILE A 133 5.44 11.26 -1.17
C ILE A 133 5.52 11.75 -2.62
N VAL A 134 5.19 10.88 -3.58
CA VAL A 134 5.05 11.21 -5.00
C VAL A 134 3.64 10.81 -5.41
N ARG A 135 2.82 11.80 -5.80
CA ARG A 135 1.41 11.59 -6.15
C ARG A 135 1.07 12.19 -7.51
N CYS A 136 0.25 11.50 -8.27
CA CYS A 136 -0.30 12.06 -9.50
C CYS A 136 -1.36 13.12 -9.13
N TRP A 137 -1.35 14.26 -9.82
CA TRP A 137 -2.21 15.40 -9.55
C TRP A 137 -2.79 15.90 -10.86
N LYS A 138 -4.08 16.26 -10.87
CA LYS A 138 -4.76 16.89 -12.01
C LYS A 138 -5.67 18.00 -11.49
N MET A 139 -5.65 19.15 -12.17
CA MET A 139 -6.64 20.20 -11.95
C MET A 139 -7.96 19.74 -12.56
N ILE A 140 -9.02 19.71 -11.76
CA ILE A 140 -10.35 19.25 -12.18
C ILE A 140 -11.20 20.46 -12.60
N SER A 141 -11.12 21.55 -11.84
CA SER A 141 -11.63 22.88 -12.23
C SER A 141 -10.80 23.99 -11.56
N PRO A 142 -10.99 25.28 -11.89
CA PRO A 142 -10.27 26.36 -11.23
C PRO A 142 -10.48 26.33 -9.71
N GLY A 143 -9.40 26.40 -8.94
CA GLY A 143 -9.45 26.33 -7.48
C GLY A 143 -9.89 24.98 -6.90
N PHE A 144 -10.10 23.96 -7.73
CA PHE A 144 -10.40 22.59 -7.30
C PHE A 144 -9.47 21.59 -8.00
N ASP A 145 -8.39 21.31 -7.31
CA ASP A 145 -7.38 20.33 -7.67
C ASP A 145 -7.38 19.13 -6.71
N SER A 146 -6.93 17.98 -7.20
CA SER A 146 -6.88 16.77 -6.38
C SER A 146 -5.74 15.84 -6.75
N SER A 147 -5.32 15.04 -5.77
CA SER A 147 -4.55 13.83 -6.01
C SER A 147 -5.42 12.80 -6.74
N VAL A 148 -4.91 12.26 -7.85
CA VAL A 148 -5.60 11.25 -8.67
C VAL A 148 -4.78 9.96 -8.71
N TYR A 149 -5.34 8.90 -9.28
CA TYR A 149 -4.65 7.61 -9.42
C TYR A 149 -3.36 7.71 -10.27
N SER A 150 -2.37 6.87 -9.94
CA SER A 150 -1.06 6.79 -10.62
C SER A 150 -1.20 6.66 -12.13
N ASP A 151 -2.13 5.81 -12.56
CA ASP A 151 -2.32 5.35 -13.93
C ASP A 151 -2.57 6.51 -14.91
N LEU A 152 -3.08 7.65 -14.44
CA LEU A 152 -3.29 8.87 -15.25
C LEU A 152 -1.97 9.56 -15.62
N CYS A 153 -0.98 9.55 -14.74
CA CYS A 153 0.35 10.07 -15.04
C CYS A 153 1.19 9.04 -15.81
N ASP A 154 1.04 7.76 -15.49
CA ASP A 154 1.75 6.66 -16.15
C ASP A 154 1.31 6.50 -17.62
N SER A 155 0.00 6.59 -17.92
CA SER A 155 -0.54 6.56 -19.30
C SER A 155 -0.26 7.81 -20.14
N ALA A 156 0.26 8.87 -19.52
CA ALA A 156 0.73 10.08 -20.20
C ALA A 156 2.26 10.06 -20.45
N ASP A 157 2.92 8.91 -20.23
CA ASP A 157 4.37 8.71 -20.37
C ASP A 157 5.23 9.70 -19.55
N ILE A 158 4.69 10.22 -18.43
CA ILE A 158 5.39 11.19 -17.58
C ILE A 158 6.26 10.44 -16.57
N THR A 159 7.59 10.56 -16.71
CA THR A 159 8.56 9.92 -15.81
C THR A 159 8.27 10.20 -14.33
N LYS A 160 7.96 9.14 -13.58
CA LYS A 160 7.69 9.23 -12.14
C LYS A 160 8.96 9.61 -11.35
N PRO A 161 8.96 10.68 -10.55
CA PRO A 161 10.09 11.04 -9.68
C PRO A 161 10.37 10.00 -8.60
N ASP A 162 11.64 9.88 -8.18
CA ASP A 162 12.03 8.93 -7.12
C ASP A 162 11.33 9.23 -5.79
N GLU A 163 10.69 8.22 -5.20
CA GLU A 163 10.14 8.27 -3.83
C GLU A 163 11.21 8.10 -2.75
N LYS A 164 12.42 7.66 -3.14
CA LYS A 164 13.52 7.26 -2.25
C LYS A 164 14.86 7.73 -2.80
N LYS A 165 15.67 8.40 -1.97
CA LYS A 165 17.08 8.75 -2.29
C LYS A 165 18.01 8.34 -1.15
N VAL A 166 19.31 8.23 -1.45
CA VAL A 166 20.36 8.03 -0.44
C VAL A 166 20.62 9.35 0.30
N CYS A 167 20.83 9.27 1.61
CA CYS A 167 21.37 10.34 2.44
C CYS A 167 22.66 9.86 3.12
N ARG A 168 23.61 10.76 3.32
CA ARG A 168 24.90 10.48 3.96
C ARG A 168 25.01 11.29 5.24
N ASN A 169 24.98 10.59 6.36
CA ASN A 169 25.32 11.13 7.66
C ASN A 169 26.76 10.72 8.04
N PRO A 170 27.38 11.35 9.07
CA PRO A 170 28.74 11.02 9.50
C PRO A 170 28.90 9.51 9.72
N THR A 171 30.06 8.94 9.39
CA THR A 171 30.35 7.52 9.59
C THR A 171 29.99 7.09 11.01
N CYS A 172 29.21 6.01 11.15
CA CYS A 172 28.94 5.43 12.46
C CYS A 172 30.28 5.05 13.11
N GLY A 173 30.50 5.51 14.33
CA GLY A 173 31.65 5.06 15.12
C GLY A 173 31.48 3.61 15.59
N PRO A 174 32.55 3.05 16.18
CA PRO A 174 32.50 1.77 16.89
C PRO A 174 31.37 1.78 17.94
N GLN A 175 30.49 0.78 17.88
CA GLN A 175 29.30 0.69 18.74
C GLN A 175 29.13 -0.71 19.32
N TRP A 176 28.52 -0.81 20.49
CA TRP A 176 28.23 -2.08 21.14
C TRP A 176 27.05 -2.80 20.49
N GLU A 177 27.33 -3.92 19.83
CA GLU A 177 26.33 -4.88 19.38
C GLU A 177 25.91 -5.80 20.53
N MET A 178 24.63 -6.20 20.53
CA MET A 178 24.04 -7.03 21.57
C MET A 178 23.28 -8.18 20.91
N SER A 179 23.46 -9.39 21.45
CA SER A 179 22.63 -10.54 21.10
C SER A 179 21.31 -10.57 21.90
N GLU A 180 20.41 -11.47 21.49
CA GLU A 180 19.21 -11.80 22.26
C GLU A 180 19.55 -12.38 23.63
N TRP A 181 18.66 -12.18 24.60
CA TRP A 181 18.82 -12.74 25.95
C TRP A 181 18.59 -14.26 25.94
N SER A 182 19.38 -14.99 26.74
CA SER A 182 19.10 -16.39 27.04
C SER A 182 17.75 -16.58 27.75
N GLU A 183 17.16 -17.76 27.61
CA GLU A 183 15.86 -18.07 28.23
C GLU A 183 15.96 -18.07 29.76
N CYS A 184 14.93 -17.52 30.43
CA CYS A 184 14.91 -17.44 31.88
C CYS A 184 14.70 -18.83 32.50
N THR A 185 15.74 -19.34 33.15
CA THR A 185 15.73 -20.64 33.84
C THR A 185 15.08 -20.63 35.24
N ALA A 186 14.60 -19.46 35.70
CA ALA A 186 13.98 -19.31 37.01
C ALA A 186 12.67 -20.12 37.12
N LYS A 187 12.52 -20.89 38.20
CA LYS A 187 11.24 -21.51 38.55
C LYS A 187 10.26 -20.46 39.07
N CYS A 188 9.00 -20.83 39.27
CA CYS A 188 7.97 -19.86 39.68
C CYS A 188 8.40 -19.12 40.96
N GLY A 189 8.23 -17.80 40.99
CA GLY A 189 8.59 -16.95 42.14
C GLY A 189 10.10 -16.84 42.47
N GLU A 190 10.98 -17.63 41.84
CA GLU A 190 12.43 -17.54 42.01
C GLU A 190 13.03 -16.48 41.08
N HIS A 191 14.22 -15.99 41.43
CA HIS A 191 15.05 -15.15 40.57
C HIS A 191 16.18 -15.98 39.96
N SER A 192 16.50 -15.73 38.69
CA SER A 192 17.68 -16.26 38.00
C SER A 192 18.32 -15.15 37.17
N THR A 193 19.52 -15.40 36.65
CA THR A 193 20.23 -14.44 35.79
C THR A 193 20.17 -14.94 34.36
N VAL A 194 19.67 -14.10 33.44
CA VAL A 194 19.82 -14.31 32.01
C VAL A 194 20.98 -13.50 31.48
N THR A 195 21.66 -14.06 30.50
CA THR A 195 22.88 -13.54 29.89
C THR A 195 22.68 -13.27 28.41
N ARG A 196 23.52 -12.40 27.85
CA ARG A 196 23.66 -12.17 26.41
C ARG A 196 25.11 -11.85 26.08
N ASP A 197 25.52 -12.19 24.88
CA ASP A 197 26.77 -11.70 24.30
C ASP A 197 26.65 -10.21 23.95
N VAL A 198 27.72 -9.46 24.23
CA VAL A 198 27.86 -8.02 23.95
C VAL A 198 29.27 -7.78 23.41
N ARG A 199 29.36 -7.36 22.15
CA ARG A 199 30.61 -7.22 21.40
C ARG A 199 30.72 -5.84 20.76
N CYS A 200 31.92 -5.33 20.55
CA CYS A 200 32.09 -4.14 19.73
C CYS A 200 31.85 -4.49 18.26
N SER A 201 31.32 -3.54 17.46
CA SER A 201 31.16 -3.71 16.01
C SER A 201 32.49 -3.81 15.26
N GLU A 202 33.58 -3.35 15.89
CA GLU A 202 34.96 -3.43 15.42
C GLU A 202 35.85 -3.99 16.56
N GLU A 203 37.06 -3.48 16.76
CA GLU A 203 37.90 -3.88 17.90
C GLU A 203 37.35 -3.39 19.24
N GLU A 204 37.42 -4.23 20.29
CA GLU A 204 36.85 -3.93 21.62
C GLU A 204 37.41 -2.65 22.27
N LYS A 205 38.61 -2.19 21.86
CA LYS A 205 39.24 -0.95 22.33
C LYS A 205 38.66 0.32 21.71
N LEU A 206 37.93 0.20 20.61
CA LEU A 206 37.38 1.34 19.86
C LEU A 206 36.02 1.77 20.43
N CYS A 207 35.23 0.83 20.97
CA CYS A 207 33.99 1.15 21.69
C CYS A 207 34.30 1.71 23.08
N ASP A 208 33.61 2.80 23.50
CA ASP A 208 33.78 3.38 24.83
C ASP A 208 33.33 2.38 25.93
N PRO A 209 34.23 1.94 26.84
CA PRO A 209 33.89 1.01 27.92
C PRO A 209 32.78 1.53 28.84
N ASN A 210 32.66 2.84 29.03
CA ASN A 210 31.63 3.45 29.88
C ASN A 210 30.21 3.30 29.31
N THR A 211 30.11 3.00 28.01
CA THR A 211 28.83 2.77 27.32
C THR A 211 28.50 1.29 27.14
N LYS A 212 29.35 0.36 27.62
CA LYS A 212 29.17 -1.09 27.42
C LYS A 212 27.85 -1.57 28.04
N PRO A 213 26.88 -2.06 27.24
CA PRO A 213 25.63 -2.56 27.76
C PRO A 213 25.82 -3.77 28.69
N PRO A 214 24.94 -3.99 29.67
CA PRO A 214 25.06 -5.12 30.59
C PRO A 214 24.92 -6.45 29.83
N THR A 215 25.82 -7.38 30.10
CA THR A 215 25.82 -8.77 29.61
C THR A 215 24.88 -9.67 30.39
N GLU A 216 24.43 -9.25 31.56
CA GLU A 216 23.56 -9.99 32.47
C GLU A 216 22.41 -9.13 32.99
N LYS A 217 21.26 -9.76 33.27
CA LYS A 217 20.16 -9.15 34.01
C LYS A 217 19.41 -10.20 34.83
N ASN A 218 18.82 -9.76 35.93
CA ASN A 218 17.93 -10.60 36.71
C ASN A 218 16.61 -10.82 35.94
N CYS A 219 16.16 -12.07 35.88
CA CYS A 219 14.81 -12.45 35.50
C CYS A 219 14.09 -13.04 36.72
N THR A 220 12.76 -12.94 36.73
CA THR A 220 11.92 -13.58 37.76
C THR A 220 11.03 -14.59 37.05
N GLY A 221 10.96 -15.80 37.59
CA GLY A 221 10.06 -16.82 37.05
C GLY A 221 8.60 -16.42 37.23
N THR A 222 7.70 -17.05 36.47
CA THR A 222 6.27 -16.70 36.49
C THR A 222 5.67 -16.75 37.92
N PRO A 223 4.69 -15.90 38.28
CA PRO A 223 4.13 -15.90 39.64
C PRO A 223 3.48 -17.24 40.01
N CYS A 224 3.80 -17.78 41.20
CA CYS A 224 3.30 -19.07 41.70
C CYS A 224 1.82 -19.07 42.14
N ASP A 225 1.19 -17.90 42.27
CA ASP A 225 -0.18 -17.74 42.78
C ASP A 225 -1.25 -18.17 41.76
N ARG A 226 -1.25 -19.44 41.36
CA ARG A 226 -2.18 -20.00 40.37
C ARG A 226 -2.77 -21.30 40.90
N GLN A 227 -4.06 -21.27 41.21
CA GLN A 227 -4.75 -22.37 41.87
C GLN A 227 -5.98 -22.82 41.05
N TRP A 228 -6.24 -24.11 41.07
CA TRP A 228 -7.51 -24.67 40.60
C TRP A 228 -8.66 -24.24 41.50
N THR A 229 -9.63 -23.55 40.92
CA THR A 229 -10.92 -23.26 41.53
C THR A 229 -11.98 -24.12 40.85
N ALA A 230 -12.74 -24.89 41.63
CA ALA A 230 -13.90 -25.64 41.15
C ALA A 230 -15.19 -24.93 41.58
N SER A 231 -16.21 -24.91 40.72
CA SER A 231 -17.55 -24.46 41.09
C SER A 231 -18.26 -25.48 41.98
N ASP A 232 -19.42 -25.09 42.52
CA ASP A 232 -20.40 -26.03 43.03
C ASP A 232 -20.83 -27.03 41.94
N TRP A 233 -21.33 -28.18 42.39
CA TRP A 233 -21.85 -29.23 41.52
C TRP A 233 -23.21 -28.85 40.94
N GLY A 234 -23.37 -29.02 39.63
CA GLY A 234 -24.67 -28.96 38.97
C GLY A 234 -25.60 -30.09 39.38
N PRO A 235 -26.90 -30.00 39.03
CA PRO A 235 -27.88 -31.02 39.35
C PRO A 235 -27.53 -32.37 38.70
N CYS A 236 -28.05 -33.45 39.29
CA CYS A 236 -27.83 -34.79 38.75
C CYS A 236 -28.57 -35.01 37.43
N SER A 237 -27.87 -35.49 36.39
CA SER A 237 -28.42 -35.63 35.04
C SER A 237 -29.29 -36.88 34.80
N GLY A 238 -29.44 -37.79 35.78
CA GLY A 238 -30.16 -39.06 35.58
C GLY A 238 -29.98 -40.06 36.72
N SER A 239 -30.45 -41.30 36.52
CA SER A 239 -30.34 -42.41 37.48
C SER A 239 -28.95 -43.05 37.50
N CYS A 240 -28.68 -43.91 38.49
CA CYS A 240 -27.40 -44.62 38.63
C CYS A 240 -26.87 -45.22 37.32
N GLY A 241 -25.55 -45.10 37.10
CA GLY A 241 -24.85 -45.66 35.92
C GLY A 241 -24.84 -44.73 34.70
N GLN A 242 -25.80 -43.83 34.56
CA GLN A 242 -25.85 -42.81 33.49
C GLN A 242 -25.84 -41.37 34.03
N GLY A 243 -26.38 -41.16 35.22
CA GLY A 243 -26.43 -39.89 35.92
C GLY A 243 -25.03 -39.36 36.23
N LYS A 244 -24.80 -38.10 35.84
CA LYS A 244 -23.58 -37.35 36.12
C LYS A 244 -23.94 -36.01 36.74
N MET A 245 -23.15 -35.59 37.71
CA MET A 245 -23.07 -34.20 38.13
C MET A 245 -21.80 -33.60 37.53
N ILE A 246 -21.90 -32.37 37.04
CA ILE A 246 -20.81 -31.66 36.36
C ILE A 246 -20.58 -30.35 37.10
N ARG A 247 -19.31 -29.98 37.29
CA ARG A 247 -18.90 -28.67 37.79
C ARG A 247 -17.83 -28.10 36.88
N HIS A 248 -17.70 -26.78 36.86
CA HIS A 248 -16.61 -26.14 36.13
C HIS A 248 -15.34 -26.10 36.98
N VAL A 249 -14.19 -26.30 36.33
CA VAL A 249 -12.87 -26.27 36.96
C VAL A 249 -12.01 -25.31 36.16
N TYR A 250 -11.49 -24.27 36.83
CA TYR A 250 -10.74 -23.19 36.20
C TYR A 250 -9.39 -22.99 36.90
N CYS A 251 -8.33 -22.75 36.13
CA CYS A 251 -7.12 -22.18 36.67
C CYS A 251 -7.34 -20.68 36.90
N LYS A 252 -7.09 -20.19 38.12
CA LYS A 252 -7.20 -18.77 38.48
C LYS A 252 -5.93 -18.25 39.13
N THR A 253 -5.62 -16.98 38.89
CA THR A 253 -4.61 -16.22 39.63
C THR A 253 -5.14 -15.73 40.99
N SER A 254 -4.28 -15.30 41.92
CA SER A 254 -4.68 -14.78 43.24
C SER A 254 -5.60 -13.55 43.19
N ASP A 255 -5.55 -12.76 42.12
CA ASP A 255 -6.49 -11.66 41.84
C ASP A 255 -7.86 -12.11 41.25
N GLY A 256 -8.08 -13.42 41.16
CA GLY A 256 -9.34 -14.04 40.73
C GLY A 256 -9.54 -14.17 39.21
N ARG A 257 -8.59 -13.69 38.38
CA ARG A 257 -8.70 -13.80 36.92
C ARG A 257 -8.57 -15.25 36.45
N VAL A 258 -9.40 -15.66 35.50
CA VAL A 258 -9.31 -16.98 34.85
C VAL A 258 -8.21 -16.96 33.80
N VAL A 259 -7.33 -17.97 33.84
CA VAL A 259 -6.16 -18.09 32.97
C VAL A 259 -6.13 -19.46 32.28
N PRO A 260 -5.34 -19.65 31.20
CA PRO A 260 -5.21 -20.95 30.54
C PRO A 260 -4.81 -22.06 31.50
N GLU A 261 -5.45 -23.22 31.38
CA GLU A 261 -5.23 -24.40 32.22
C GLU A 261 -3.76 -24.83 32.34
N SER A 262 -2.96 -24.65 31.29
CA SER A 262 -1.52 -24.95 31.26
C SER A 262 -0.67 -24.08 32.18
N GLN A 263 -1.27 -23.09 32.86
CA GLN A 263 -0.64 -22.23 33.85
C GLN A 263 -0.92 -22.68 35.30
N CYS A 264 -1.66 -23.79 35.48
CA CYS A 264 -1.79 -24.52 36.75
C CYS A 264 -1.18 -25.93 36.59
N ASN A 265 -0.77 -26.55 37.69
CA ASN A 265 -0.29 -27.93 37.66
C ASN A 265 -1.42 -28.90 37.30
N LEU A 266 -1.33 -29.60 36.16
CA LEU A 266 -2.37 -30.52 35.69
C LEU A 266 -2.55 -31.73 36.64
N ASP A 267 -1.52 -32.18 37.34
CA ASP A 267 -1.58 -33.30 38.29
C ASP A 267 -2.52 -33.01 39.47
N THR A 268 -2.73 -31.74 39.80
CA THR A 268 -3.62 -31.30 40.89
C THR A 268 -5.00 -30.86 40.41
N LYS A 269 -5.32 -31.02 39.12
CA LYS A 269 -6.61 -30.62 38.53
C LYS A 269 -7.77 -31.39 39.16
N PRO A 270 -8.73 -30.73 39.83
CA PRO A 270 -9.91 -31.39 40.38
C PRO A 270 -10.77 -32.03 39.29
N LEU A 271 -11.38 -33.17 39.60
CA LEU A 271 -12.35 -33.83 38.72
C LEU A 271 -13.55 -32.90 38.45
N ALA A 272 -13.93 -32.77 37.17
CA ALA A 272 -15.05 -31.96 36.72
C ALA A 272 -16.37 -32.75 36.66
N ILE A 273 -16.30 -34.08 36.62
CA ILE A 273 -17.46 -34.97 36.45
C ILE A 273 -17.45 -36.04 37.56
N HIS A 274 -18.59 -36.18 38.25
CA HIS A 274 -18.84 -37.26 39.20
C HIS A 274 -20.13 -38.03 38.85
N PRO A 275 -20.22 -39.32 39.21
CA PRO A 275 -21.44 -40.09 39.07
C PRO A 275 -22.50 -39.60 40.06
N CYS A 276 -23.77 -39.75 39.70
CA CYS A 276 -24.90 -39.44 40.56
C CYS A 276 -26.10 -40.35 40.25
N GLY A 277 -27.14 -40.25 41.09
CA GLY A 277 -28.34 -41.07 41.01
C GLY A 277 -28.87 -41.32 42.42
N ASP A 278 -29.26 -42.56 42.70
CA ASP A 278 -29.69 -43.00 44.02
C ASP A 278 -28.55 -42.97 45.06
N LYS A 279 -28.91 -43.12 46.34
CA LYS A 279 -27.95 -43.12 47.45
C LYS A 279 -26.91 -44.24 47.35
N ASN A 280 -27.22 -45.34 46.65
CA ASN A 280 -26.33 -46.48 46.45
C ASN A 280 -26.33 -46.86 44.96
N CYS A 281 -25.33 -46.38 44.21
CA CYS A 281 -25.09 -46.76 42.82
C CYS A 281 -23.90 -47.71 42.72
N PRO A 282 -24.00 -48.85 42.02
CA PRO A 282 -22.89 -49.78 41.86
C PRO A 282 -21.70 -49.15 41.12
N PRO A 283 -20.48 -49.71 41.25
CA PRO A 283 -19.31 -49.24 40.53
C PRO A 283 -19.53 -49.22 39.01
N HIS A 284 -19.22 -48.09 38.38
CA HIS A 284 -19.28 -47.93 36.92
C HIS A 284 -18.21 -46.95 36.42
N TRP A 285 -17.94 -46.99 35.12
CA TRP A 285 -16.94 -46.14 34.48
C TRP A 285 -17.43 -44.70 34.31
N VAL A 286 -16.66 -43.76 34.82
CA VAL A 286 -16.90 -42.32 34.70
C VAL A 286 -15.75 -41.70 33.92
N SER A 287 -16.04 -41.32 32.68
CA SER A 287 -15.12 -40.54 31.84
C SER A 287 -15.20 -39.06 32.23
N GLN A 288 -14.04 -38.45 32.51
CA GLN A 288 -13.90 -37.00 32.50
C GLN A 288 -13.99 -36.46 31.05
N ASP A 289 -13.99 -35.14 30.91
CA ASP A 289 -13.89 -34.48 29.61
C ASP A 289 -12.53 -34.75 28.94
N TRP A 290 -12.50 -34.57 27.62
CA TRP A 290 -11.27 -34.62 26.85
C TRP A 290 -10.37 -33.41 27.16
N GLU A 291 -9.08 -33.68 27.30
CA GLU A 291 -8.04 -32.66 27.29
C GLU A 291 -7.93 -32.01 25.89
N ARG A 292 -7.11 -30.95 25.80
CA ARG A 292 -6.79 -30.33 24.51
C ARG A 292 -6.04 -31.32 23.61
N CYS A 293 -6.13 -31.09 22.30
CA CYS A 293 -5.32 -31.81 21.34
C CYS A 293 -3.83 -31.56 21.62
N ASN A 294 -3.01 -32.61 21.56
CA ASN A 294 -1.56 -32.49 21.77
C ASN A 294 -0.82 -31.73 20.64
N THR A 295 -1.46 -31.59 19.48
CA THR A 295 -1.03 -30.75 18.36
C THR A 295 -1.82 -29.45 18.33
N THR A 296 -1.18 -28.34 17.94
CA THR A 296 -1.85 -27.04 17.69
C THR A 296 -2.42 -26.89 16.28
N CYS A 297 -2.07 -27.80 15.36
CA CYS A 297 -2.57 -27.86 14.00
C CYS A 297 -2.62 -29.30 13.49
N GLY A 298 -3.47 -29.58 12.50
CA GLY A 298 -3.56 -30.87 11.83
C GLY A 298 -4.08 -31.99 12.73
N ARG A 299 -3.66 -33.22 12.45
CA ARG A 299 -4.09 -34.43 13.18
C ARG A 299 -3.22 -34.63 14.42
N GLY A 300 -3.86 -34.79 15.58
CA GLY A 300 -3.23 -35.14 16.84
C GLY A 300 -4.02 -36.18 17.62
N ALA A 301 -3.63 -36.36 18.88
CA ALA A 301 -4.34 -37.16 19.87
C ALA A 301 -4.73 -36.29 21.07
N LYS A 302 -5.84 -36.67 21.71
CA LYS A 302 -6.32 -36.08 22.96
C LYS A 302 -6.61 -37.22 23.94
N GLN A 303 -6.33 -36.98 25.21
CA GLN A 303 -6.52 -37.95 26.28
C GLN A 303 -7.64 -37.50 27.22
N ARG A 304 -8.16 -38.43 28.02
CA ARG A 304 -9.08 -38.15 29.12
C ARG A 304 -8.90 -39.16 30.23
N VAL A 305 -9.14 -38.72 31.46
CA VAL A 305 -9.16 -39.59 32.64
C VAL A 305 -10.46 -40.41 32.68
N VAL A 306 -10.34 -41.73 32.85
CA VAL A 306 -11.47 -42.65 33.01
C VAL A 306 -11.30 -43.43 34.32
N LEU A 307 -12.25 -43.27 35.24
CA LEU A 307 -12.16 -43.84 36.59
C LEU A 307 -13.33 -44.78 36.87
N CYS A 308 -13.09 -45.87 37.58
CA CYS A 308 -14.15 -46.68 38.18
C CYS A 308 -14.63 -45.95 39.45
N MET A 309 -15.92 -45.62 39.53
CA MET A 309 -16.50 -44.92 40.68
C MET A 309 -17.82 -45.53 41.13
N GLU A 310 -18.06 -45.50 42.43
CA GLU A 310 -19.27 -45.95 43.12
C GLU A 310 -19.92 -44.76 43.85
N VAL A 311 -21.24 -44.79 44.05
CA VAL A 311 -21.92 -43.92 45.03
C VAL A 311 -22.36 -44.80 46.18
N ALA A 312 -21.81 -44.61 47.37
CA ALA A 312 -22.13 -45.40 48.57
C ALA A 312 -22.63 -44.47 49.69
N ASN A 313 -23.86 -44.68 50.15
CA ASN A 313 -24.57 -43.83 51.12
C ASN A 313 -24.54 -42.33 50.75
N GLY A 314 -24.76 -42.05 49.46
CA GLY A 314 -24.75 -40.70 48.88
C GLY A 314 -23.36 -40.08 48.71
N LYS A 315 -22.27 -40.83 48.97
CA LYS A 315 -20.89 -40.35 48.81
C LYS A 315 -20.20 -41.05 47.66
N VAL A 316 -19.63 -40.28 46.73
CA VAL A 316 -18.81 -40.81 45.63
C VAL A 316 -17.51 -41.38 46.19
N LYS A 317 -17.09 -42.55 45.70
CA LYS A 317 -15.79 -43.17 45.99
C LYS A 317 -15.16 -43.68 44.69
N THR A 318 -13.87 -43.41 44.50
CA THR A 318 -13.07 -44.06 43.45
C THR A 318 -12.79 -45.51 43.86
N ARG A 319 -12.90 -46.43 42.90
CA ARG A 319 -12.66 -47.87 43.06
C ARG A 319 -11.50 -48.34 42.20
N THR A 320 -11.05 -49.56 42.47
CA THR A 320 -10.08 -50.27 41.62
C THR A 320 -10.68 -50.56 40.24
N THR A 321 -9.83 -50.63 39.21
CA THR A 321 -10.26 -50.88 37.82
C THR A 321 -10.94 -52.24 37.63
N SER A 322 -10.68 -53.21 38.52
CA SER A 322 -11.33 -54.51 38.60
C SER A 322 -12.80 -54.47 39.03
N ASP A 323 -13.21 -53.44 39.77
CA ASP A 323 -14.56 -53.35 40.34
C ASP A 323 -15.59 -52.94 39.27
N CYS A 324 -15.11 -52.46 38.11
CA CYS A 324 -15.92 -52.10 36.94
C CYS A 324 -15.67 -53.07 35.79
N ASP A 325 -16.74 -53.40 35.05
CA ASP A 325 -16.69 -54.27 33.87
C ASP A 325 -15.75 -53.72 32.79
N ALA A 326 -14.59 -54.37 32.60
CA ALA A 326 -13.55 -53.93 31.66
C ALA A 326 -14.05 -53.85 30.21
N SER A 327 -15.05 -54.66 29.81
CA SER A 327 -15.62 -54.62 28.45
C SER A 327 -16.37 -53.30 28.18
N LYS A 328 -16.77 -52.59 29.23
CA LYS A 328 -17.47 -51.30 29.18
C LYS A 328 -16.55 -50.11 29.43
N LYS A 329 -15.23 -50.30 29.57
CA LYS A 329 -14.29 -49.18 29.83
C LYS A 329 -14.26 -48.25 28.61
N PRO A 330 -14.63 -46.95 28.73
CA PRO A 330 -14.49 -45.98 27.64
C PRO A 330 -13.01 -45.78 27.28
N SER A 331 -12.71 -45.48 26.01
CA SER A 331 -11.34 -45.18 25.60
C SER A 331 -10.79 -43.94 26.31
N GLU A 332 -9.54 -44.01 26.78
CA GLU A 332 -8.82 -42.89 27.40
C GLU A 332 -8.10 -42.00 26.38
N GLU A 333 -7.97 -42.48 25.14
CA GLU A 333 -7.39 -41.73 24.01
C GLU A 333 -8.39 -41.65 22.85
N SER A 334 -8.30 -40.56 22.07
CA SER A 334 -9.04 -40.36 20.82
C SER A 334 -8.27 -39.42 19.89
N THR A 335 -8.44 -39.58 18.59
CA THR A 335 -7.83 -38.69 17.60
C THR A 335 -8.56 -37.35 17.55
N CYS A 336 -7.81 -36.26 17.43
CA CYS A 336 -8.33 -34.92 17.21
C CYS A 336 -7.80 -34.34 15.89
N PHE A 337 -8.50 -33.33 15.39
CA PHE A 337 -8.09 -32.57 14.22
C PHE A 337 -8.26 -31.08 14.53
N GLU A 338 -7.13 -30.40 14.65
CA GLU A 338 -7.06 -28.94 14.75
C GLU A 338 -7.03 -28.31 13.35
N ARG A 339 -6.97 -26.98 13.28
CA ARG A 339 -6.82 -26.23 12.03
C ARG A 339 -5.67 -26.79 11.18
N PRO A 340 -5.77 -26.85 9.83
CA PRO A 340 -4.70 -27.41 9.01
C PRO A 340 -3.33 -26.77 9.27
N CYS A 341 -2.27 -27.56 9.27
CA CYS A 341 -0.91 -27.04 9.44
C CYS A 341 -0.48 -26.28 8.18
N PHE A 342 -0.11 -25.01 8.38
CA PHE A 342 0.41 -24.13 7.34
C PHE A 342 1.88 -23.83 7.63
N LYS A 343 2.76 -23.93 6.62
CA LYS A 343 4.19 -23.65 6.77
C LYS A 343 4.69 -22.72 5.67
N TRP A 344 5.44 -21.70 6.04
CA TRP A 344 6.22 -20.91 5.09
C TRP A 344 7.36 -21.77 4.53
N TYR A 345 7.38 -21.94 3.21
CA TYR A 345 8.50 -22.51 2.47
C TYR A 345 9.21 -21.40 1.70
N THR A 346 10.53 -21.52 1.59
CA THR A 346 11.35 -20.60 0.81
C THR A 346 12.27 -21.36 -0.12
N THR A 347 12.40 -20.93 -1.37
CA THR A 347 13.47 -21.45 -2.24
C THR A 347 14.84 -21.03 -1.71
N PRO A 348 15.94 -21.65 -2.21
CA PRO A 348 17.25 -21.02 -2.16
C PRO A 348 17.20 -19.59 -2.71
N TRP A 349 18.14 -18.77 -2.26
CA TRP A 349 18.36 -17.45 -2.86
C TRP A 349 18.86 -17.60 -4.30
N SER A 350 18.42 -16.69 -5.18
CA SER A 350 19.04 -16.47 -6.48
C SER A 350 20.51 -16.08 -6.32
N GLU A 351 21.24 -16.14 -7.43
CA GLU A 351 22.48 -15.38 -7.56
C GLU A 351 22.24 -13.89 -7.31
N CYS A 352 23.32 -13.16 -7.00
CA CYS A 352 23.26 -11.74 -6.78
C CYS A 352 22.98 -11.01 -8.11
N SER A 353 22.15 -9.97 -8.11
CA SER A 353 21.80 -9.20 -9.32
C SER A 353 22.96 -8.41 -9.96
N LYS A 354 24.18 -8.56 -9.43
CA LYS A 354 25.43 -7.98 -9.92
C LYS A 354 26.54 -9.00 -9.70
N THR A 355 27.64 -8.86 -10.42
CA THR A 355 28.88 -9.63 -10.22
C THR A 355 29.92 -8.90 -9.35
N CYS A 356 29.68 -7.63 -9.03
CA CYS A 356 30.52 -6.80 -8.17
C CYS A 356 29.68 -5.72 -7.44
N GLY A 357 30.17 -5.26 -6.29
CA GLY A 357 29.50 -4.29 -5.42
C GLY A 357 28.18 -4.79 -4.82
N VAL A 358 27.39 -3.85 -4.30
CA VAL A 358 26.10 -4.13 -3.66
C VAL A 358 25.03 -4.46 -4.70
N GLY A 359 24.59 -5.72 -4.73
CA GLY A 359 23.45 -6.21 -5.51
C GLY A 359 22.30 -6.67 -4.62
N VAL A 360 21.32 -7.33 -5.24
CA VAL A 360 20.17 -7.93 -4.55
C VAL A 360 19.98 -9.37 -5.00
N ARG A 361 19.68 -10.26 -4.06
CA ARG A 361 19.21 -11.62 -4.34
C ARG A 361 17.75 -11.78 -3.90
N MET A 362 17.02 -12.63 -4.62
CA MET A 362 15.59 -12.86 -4.42
C MET A 362 15.32 -14.35 -4.19
N ARG A 363 14.23 -14.66 -3.49
CA ARG A 363 13.74 -16.03 -3.33
C ARG A 363 12.22 -16.05 -3.27
N ASP A 364 11.63 -17.12 -3.73
CA ASP A 364 10.20 -17.35 -3.56
C ASP A 364 9.90 -17.63 -2.09
N VAL A 365 8.80 -17.04 -1.58
CA VAL A 365 8.27 -17.29 -0.24
C VAL A 365 6.78 -17.59 -0.37
N LYS A 366 6.42 -18.86 -0.21
CA LYS A 366 5.08 -19.39 -0.44
C LYS A 366 4.61 -20.14 0.80
N CYS A 367 3.33 -20.02 1.13
CA CYS A 367 2.72 -20.75 2.24
C CYS A 367 2.14 -22.06 1.72
N TYR A 368 2.45 -23.17 2.38
CA TYR A 368 2.02 -24.51 1.98
C TYR A 368 1.15 -25.19 3.03
N GLN A 369 0.16 -25.94 2.56
CA GLN A 369 -0.57 -26.97 3.29
C GLN A 369 -0.26 -28.31 2.64
N GLY A 370 0.70 -29.06 3.17
CA GLY A 370 1.23 -30.24 2.47
C GLY A 370 1.92 -29.83 1.16
N THR A 371 1.37 -30.25 0.02
CA THR A 371 1.84 -29.89 -1.33
C THR A 371 1.26 -28.60 -1.88
N ASP A 372 0.16 -28.10 -1.31
CA ASP A 372 -0.69 -27.10 -1.95
C ASP A 372 -0.36 -25.69 -1.48
N ILE A 373 -0.31 -24.72 -2.40
CA ILE A 373 -0.01 -23.32 -2.10
C ILE A 373 -1.30 -22.63 -1.61
N VAL A 374 -1.26 -22.07 -0.41
CA VAL A 374 -2.41 -21.46 0.28
C VAL A 374 -2.08 -20.09 0.86
N ARG A 375 -3.05 -19.44 1.53
CA ARG A 375 -2.88 -18.15 2.23
C ARG A 375 -2.98 -18.25 3.76
N GLY A 376 -2.91 -19.47 4.32
CA GLY A 376 -3.20 -19.72 5.75
C GLY A 376 -2.08 -19.42 6.76
N CYS A 377 -0.86 -19.14 6.31
CA CYS A 377 0.28 -18.86 7.20
C CYS A 377 0.20 -17.45 7.79
N ASP A 378 0.63 -17.31 9.04
CA ASP A 378 0.69 -16.02 9.74
C ASP A 378 1.64 -15.03 9.00
N PRO A 379 1.15 -13.83 8.60
CA PRO A 379 1.95 -12.78 7.98
C PRO A 379 3.09 -12.24 8.86
N LEU A 380 2.96 -12.26 10.19
CA LEU A 380 3.96 -11.70 11.11
C LEU A 380 5.29 -12.47 11.08
N VAL A 381 5.22 -13.77 10.79
CA VAL A 381 6.40 -14.66 10.66
C VAL A 381 6.78 -14.93 9.20
N LYS A 382 6.28 -14.14 8.24
CA LYS A 382 6.56 -14.32 6.82
C LYS A 382 8.05 -14.04 6.50
N PRO A 383 8.80 -15.02 5.95
CA PRO A 383 10.20 -14.82 5.59
C PRO A 383 10.40 -13.71 4.54
N VAL A 384 11.52 -13.00 4.62
CA VAL A 384 11.91 -12.00 3.61
C VAL A 384 12.19 -12.66 2.25
N ALA A 385 11.61 -12.10 1.18
CA ALA A 385 11.75 -12.59 -0.20
C ALA A 385 12.87 -11.88 -1.01
N LYS A 386 13.44 -10.80 -0.46
CA LYS A 386 14.46 -9.95 -1.10
C LYS A 386 15.52 -9.61 -0.05
N GLN A 387 16.80 -9.77 -0.38
CA GLN A 387 17.93 -9.47 0.50
C GLN A 387 19.06 -8.82 -0.30
N THR A 388 19.78 -7.88 0.29
CA THR A 388 21.03 -7.35 -0.28
C THR A 388 22.11 -8.43 -0.29
N CYS A 389 23.01 -8.33 -1.26
CA CYS A 389 24.21 -9.16 -1.36
C CYS A 389 25.38 -8.27 -1.72
N ASP A 390 26.39 -8.28 -0.86
CA ASP A 390 27.56 -7.41 -0.98
C ASP A 390 28.71 -8.21 -1.60
N LEU A 391 29.09 -7.86 -2.82
CA LEU A 391 30.20 -8.46 -3.54
C LEU A 391 31.40 -7.52 -3.57
N LEU A 392 32.56 -8.06 -3.95
CA LEU A 392 33.80 -7.31 -4.13
C LEU A 392 33.56 -6.02 -4.94
N PRO A 393 34.16 -4.88 -4.56
CA PRO A 393 34.00 -3.62 -5.29
C PRO A 393 34.26 -3.78 -6.79
N CYS A 394 33.44 -3.12 -7.62
CA CYS A 394 33.64 -3.15 -9.07
C CYS A 394 34.99 -2.47 -9.42
N PRO A 395 35.83 -3.07 -10.29
CA PRO A 395 37.09 -2.46 -10.71
C PRO A 395 36.88 -1.07 -11.30
N THR A 396 37.53 -0.07 -10.71
CA THR A 396 37.41 1.35 -11.08
C THR A 396 38.45 1.81 -12.11
N GLU A 397 39.51 1.04 -12.32
CA GLU A 397 40.57 1.39 -13.27
C GLU A 397 40.12 1.11 -14.72
N PRO A 398 40.32 2.07 -15.65
CA PRO A 398 40.18 1.79 -17.07
C PRO A 398 41.26 0.80 -17.52
N PRO A 399 40.99 -0.06 -18.52
CA PRO A 399 42.06 -0.82 -19.15
C PRO A 399 43.09 0.14 -19.76
N ASP A 400 44.37 -0.23 -19.63
CA ASP A 400 45.57 0.52 -20.02
C ASP A 400 45.49 1.18 -21.41
N ASP A 401 46.27 2.24 -21.64
CA ASP A 401 46.28 2.98 -22.93
C ASP A 401 46.74 2.12 -24.13
N SER A 402 47.26 0.92 -23.88
CA SER A 402 47.51 -0.14 -24.87
C SER A 402 46.27 -0.98 -25.24
N CYS A 403 45.07 -0.62 -24.77
CA CYS A 403 43.85 -1.43 -24.87
C CYS A 403 43.51 -1.91 -26.30
N GLN A 404 43.05 -3.16 -26.39
CA GLN A 404 42.55 -3.78 -27.62
C GLN A 404 41.05 -4.02 -27.54
N ASP A 405 40.39 -4.04 -28.69
CA ASP A 405 38.96 -4.37 -28.79
C ASP A 405 38.74 -5.85 -28.49
N GLN A 406 37.71 -6.15 -27.70
CA GLN A 406 37.44 -7.46 -27.16
C GLN A 406 36.77 -8.37 -28.20
N ALA A 407 37.48 -9.43 -28.61
CA ALA A 407 37.03 -10.38 -29.62
C ALA A 407 35.63 -10.95 -29.29
N GLY A 408 34.70 -10.82 -30.25
CA GLY A 408 33.27 -11.15 -30.08
C GLY A 408 32.36 -9.92 -30.01
N THR A 409 32.89 -8.72 -29.78
CA THR A 409 32.11 -7.47 -29.73
C THR A 409 32.10 -6.79 -31.10
N ASN A 410 30.91 -6.40 -31.61
CA ASN A 410 30.81 -5.69 -32.89
C ASN A 410 31.09 -4.19 -32.73
N CYS A 411 32.37 -3.84 -32.67
CA CYS A 411 32.81 -2.47 -32.43
C CYS A 411 32.52 -1.50 -33.58
N ALA A 412 32.42 -1.99 -34.82
CA ALA A 412 31.97 -1.21 -35.96
C ALA A 412 30.50 -0.76 -35.81
N LEU A 413 29.65 -1.60 -35.23
CA LEU A 413 28.28 -1.23 -34.86
C LEU A 413 28.28 -0.23 -33.69
N ALA A 414 29.08 -0.48 -32.65
CA ALA A 414 29.15 0.39 -31.47
C ALA A 414 29.51 1.85 -31.81
N ILE A 415 30.42 2.08 -32.77
CA ILE A 415 30.69 3.42 -33.32
C ILE A 415 29.46 3.95 -34.08
N LYS A 416 28.92 3.18 -35.04
CA LYS A 416 27.83 3.62 -35.93
C LYS A 416 26.55 4.05 -35.21
N VAL A 417 26.26 3.48 -34.04
CA VAL A 417 25.10 3.85 -33.20
C VAL A 417 25.49 4.60 -31.92
N ASN A 418 26.69 5.20 -31.88
CA ASN A 418 27.20 6.04 -30.79
C ASN A 418 27.16 5.42 -29.37
N LEU A 419 27.26 4.09 -29.29
CA LEU A 419 27.29 3.34 -28.03
C LEU A 419 28.63 3.49 -27.30
N CYS A 420 29.65 4.08 -27.92
CA CYS A 420 30.95 4.39 -27.32
C CYS A 420 30.89 5.27 -26.06
N SER A 421 29.75 5.95 -25.83
CA SER A 421 29.43 6.69 -24.60
C SER A 421 29.07 5.80 -23.40
N HIS A 422 28.67 4.54 -23.63
CA HIS A 422 28.34 3.58 -22.57
C HIS A 422 29.57 2.78 -22.13
N TRP A 423 29.83 2.75 -20.82
CA TRP A 423 31.01 2.10 -20.21
C TRP A 423 31.30 0.68 -20.71
N TYR A 424 30.27 -0.14 -20.92
CA TYR A 424 30.43 -1.51 -21.42
C TYR A 424 31.09 -1.52 -22.82
N TYR A 425 30.60 -0.69 -23.73
CA TYR A 425 31.15 -0.60 -25.09
C TYR A 425 32.44 0.23 -25.13
N SER A 426 32.59 1.26 -24.30
CA SER A 426 33.87 1.98 -24.20
C SER A 426 35.00 1.09 -23.65
N LYS A 427 34.67 0.06 -22.86
CA LYS A 427 35.60 -0.96 -22.37
C LYS A 427 35.83 -2.07 -23.41
N ALA A 428 34.78 -2.63 -23.99
CA ALA A 428 34.86 -3.74 -24.95
C ALA A 428 35.34 -3.32 -26.34
N CYS A 429 35.19 -2.04 -26.71
CA CYS A 429 35.60 -1.46 -27.99
C CYS A 429 36.55 -0.27 -27.77
N CYS A 430 37.47 -0.42 -26.82
CA CYS A 430 38.32 0.65 -26.30
C CYS A 430 39.16 1.35 -27.36
N ARG A 431 39.75 0.61 -28.31
CA ARG A 431 40.56 1.20 -29.39
C ARG A 431 39.66 1.86 -30.44
N SER A 432 38.62 1.14 -30.88
CA SER A 432 37.62 1.61 -31.82
C SER A 432 36.99 2.94 -31.38
N CYS A 433 36.47 2.99 -30.15
CA CYS A 433 35.76 4.15 -29.62
C CYS A 433 36.67 5.37 -29.37
N ARG A 434 37.92 5.16 -28.95
CA ARG A 434 38.90 6.26 -28.81
C ARG A 434 39.24 6.89 -30.17
N SER A 435 39.40 6.07 -31.22
CA SER A 435 39.73 6.56 -32.57
C SER A 435 38.60 7.30 -33.30
N ALA A 436 37.37 7.24 -32.78
CA ALA A 436 36.21 7.94 -33.33
C ALA A 436 35.88 9.26 -32.59
N LEU A 437 36.63 9.58 -31.52
CA LEU A 437 36.49 10.79 -30.71
C LEU A 437 37.64 11.80 -30.90
N SER A 438 38.59 11.47 -31.79
CA SER A 438 39.72 12.30 -32.24
C SER A 438 39.50 12.74 -33.68
#